data_AF-A0A0W1JJ78-F1
#
_entry.id   AF-A0A0W1JJ78-F1
#
_cell.length_a   1.000
_cell.length_b   1.000
_cell.length_c   1.000
_cell.angle_alpha   90.00
_cell.angle_beta   90.00
_cell.angle_gamma   90.00
#
_symmetry.space_group_name_H-M   'P 1'
#
loop_
_entity.id
_entity.type
_entity.pdbx_description
1 polymer ?
#
loop_
_entity_poly.entity_id
_entity_poly.type
_entity_poly.pdbx_seq_one_letter_code
_entity_poly.pdbx_strand_id
1 'polypeptide(L)'
;MILKSIANPDVYEFMDTDQEPVYHGACQGWYPTIWQRRAGCGPCTAANIMYYLTHGRLPAGEGFRSRGEWIALMEELWKYVTPSLKGVNKMSMLYEPLAAFAQTKDISLEYHLCEVPEEVHRRPSLGEVVDFLAEALDQDAPIAFLNWCNGEVKNLDRWHWVNIIQLDFDEEKQKAYGTILDEGRLKKIDLALWLKTSTLGGGFVYFTPVGSV
;
A
#
# COMPACT_ATOMS: atom_id res chain seq x y z
N MET A 1 13.19 11.34 16.90
CA MET A 1 12.51 11.52 15.59
C MET A 1 12.96 10.38 14.69
N ILE A 2 12.02 9.57 14.23
CA ILE A 2 12.26 8.46 13.31
C ILE A 2 11.72 8.87 11.95
N LEU A 3 12.60 8.93 10.95
CA LEU A 3 12.22 9.11 9.55
C LEU A 3 12.71 7.89 8.78
N LYS A 4 11.77 7.11 8.23
CA LYS A 4 12.03 5.89 7.48
C LYS A 4 11.29 5.95 6.17
N SER A 5 11.89 5.45 5.11
CA SER A 5 11.31 5.37 3.77
C SER A 5 11.83 4.11 3.10
N ILE A 6 11.06 3.58 2.15
CA ILE A 6 11.65 2.71 1.13
C ILE A 6 12.78 3.46 0.41
N ALA A 7 13.76 2.71 -0.11
CA ALA A 7 14.99 3.26 -0.65
C ALA A 7 14.78 4.10 -1.92
N ASN A 8 13.80 3.76 -2.76
CA ASN A 8 13.57 4.40 -4.05
C ASN A 8 12.10 4.78 -4.26
N PRO A 9 11.54 5.74 -3.48
CA PRO A 9 10.14 6.13 -3.62
C PRO A 9 9.82 6.77 -4.97
N ASP A 10 10.80 7.35 -5.64
CA ASP A 10 10.64 8.05 -6.92
C ASP A 10 10.41 7.08 -8.10
N VAL A 11 10.63 5.78 -7.93
CA VAL A 11 10.33 4.76 -8.96
C VAL A 11 8.86 4.74 -9.34
N TYR A 12 7.97 5.20 -8.46
CA TYR A 12 6.55 5.30 -8.71
C TYR A 12 6.17 6.50 -9.58
N GLU A 13 7.07 7.48 -9.74
CA GLU A 13 6.82 8.70 -10.47
C GLU A 13 6.80 8.47 -11.98
N PHE A 14 5.75 8.93 -12.65
CA PHE A 14 5.68 8.95 -14.11
C PHE A 14 4.75 10.04 -14.64
N MET A 15 4.93 10.40 -15.90
CA MET A 15 4.03 11.26 -16.67
C MET A 15 3.50 10.48 -17.86
N ASP A 16 2.17 10.42 -18.03
CA ASP A 16 1.57 9.70 -19.16
C ASP A 16 1.78 10.44 -20.49
N THR A 17 1.75 11.77 -20.44
CA THR A 17 2.15 12.66 -21.53
C THR A 17 2.78 13.91 -20.93
N ASP A 18 3.58 14.65 -21.71
CA ASP A 18 4.29 15.86 -21.25
C ASP A 18 3.36 16.98 -20.75
N GLN A 19 2.05 16.89 -20.97
CA GLN A 19 1.04 17.88 -20.57
C GLN A 19 0.16 17.42 -19.39
N GLU A 20 0.31 16.18 -18.93
CA GLU A 20 -0.46 15.60 -17.83
C GLU A 20 0.26 15.84 -16.49
N PRO A 21 -0.46 15.81 -15.35
CA PRO A 21 0.17 15.89 -14.05
C PRO A 21 1.08 14.67 -13.83
N VAL A 22 2.09 14.87 -12.98
CA VAL A 22 2.90 13.78 -12.46
C VAL A 22 2.03 12.86 -11.60
N TYR A 23 2.11 11.57 -11.87
CA TYR A 23 1.42 10.52 -11.13
C TYR A 23 2.42 9.70 -10.30
N HIS A 24 1.91 9.08 -9.24
CA HIS A 24 2.67 8.18 -8.39
C HIS A 24 1.92 6.85 -8.24
N GLY A 25 2.43 5.80 -8.89
CA GLY A 25 1.89 4.45 -8.77
C GLY A 25 0.52 4.24 -9.42
N ALA A 26 -0.15 3.16 -9.02
CA ALA A 26 -1.43 2.73 -9.55
C ALA A 26 -2.60 3.63 -9.10
N CYS A 27 -3.62 3.74 -9.96
CA CYS A 27 -4.88 4.42 -9.64
C CYS A 27 -6.08 3.61 -10.14
N GLN A 28 -6.98 3.24 -9.23
CA GLN A 28 -8.17 2.45 -9.58
C GLN A 28 -9.08 3.17 -10.59
N GLY A 29 -9.05 4.51 -10.64
CA GLY A 29 -9.83 5.30 -11.58
C GLY A 29 -9.49 5.03 -13.05
N TRP A 30 -8.32 4.45 -13.34
CA TRP A 30 -7.86 4.15 -14.70
C TRP A 30 -8.40 2.84 -15.27
N TYR A 31 -8.96 1.95 -14.43
CA TYR A 31 -9.52 0.70 -14.93
C TYR A 31 -10.56 0.92 -16.04
N PRO A 32 -10.72 -0.01 -17.00
CA PRO A 32 -11.68 0.17 -18.09
C PRO A 32 -13.13 0.01 -17.62
N THR A 33 -13.41 -0.87 -16.65
CA THR A 33 -14.78 -1.13 -16.21
C THR A 33 -15.17 -0.35 -14.95
N ILE A 34 -16.45 -0.02 -14.82
CA ILE A 34 -17.01 0.69 -13.65
C ILE A 34 -16.82 -0.13 -12.37
N TRP A 35 -16.98 -1.46 -12.45
CA TRP A 35 -16.78 -2.32 -11.28
C TRP A 35 -15.34 -2.25 -10.78
N GLN A 36 -14.38 -2.35 -11.69
CA GLN A 36 -12.97 -2.23 -11.33
C GLN A 36 -12.63 -0.86 -10.74
N ARG A 37 -13.17 0.23 -11.30
CA ARG A 37 -12.99 1.57 -10.74
C ARG A 37 -13.57 1.74 -9.34
N ARG A 38 -14.53 0.91 -8.93
CA ARG A 38 -15.17 0.97 -7.60
C ARG A 38 -14.53 0.03 -6.58
N ALA A 39 -14.00 -1.11 -7.01
CA ALA A 39 -13.48 -2.15 -6.12
C ALA A 39 -11.98 -2.45 -6.30
N GLY A 40 -11.28 -1.61 -7.05
CA GLY A 40 -9.88 -1.82 -7.47
C GLY A 40 -8.81 -1.43 -6.47
N CYS A 41 -9.14 -0.86 -5.31
CA CYS A 41 -8.14 -0.44 -4.32
C CYS A 41 -7.18 -1.56 -3.92
N GLY A 42 -7.70 -2.78 -3.67
CA GLY A 42 -6.89 -3.96 -3.33
C GLY A 42 -5.92 -4.37 -4.46
N PRO A 43 -6.41 -4.63 -5.69
CA PRO A 43 -5.55 -4.87 -6.85
C PRO A 43 -4.53 -3.76 -7.14
N CYS A 44 -4.89 -2.48 -6.99
CA CYS A 44 -3.93 -1.37 -7.14
C CYS A 44 -2.84 -1.42 -6.07
N THR A 45 -3.22 -1.71 -4.82
CA THR A 45 -2.27 -1.85 -3.71
C THR A 45 -1.30 -2.99 -3.94
N ALA A 46 -1.80 -4.12 -4.47
CA ALA A 46 -0.97 -5.24 -4.89
C ALA A 46 -0.06 -4.88 -6.06
N ALA A 47 -0.55 -4.09 -7.03
CA ALA A 47 0.23 -3.65 -8.19
C ALA A 47 1.40 -2.77 -7.78
N ASN A 48 1.19 -1.84 -6.84
CA ASN A 48 2.28 -1.02 -6.31
C ASN A 48 3.36 -1.86 -5.61
N ILE A 49 2.98 -2.91 -4.88
CA ILE A 49 3.94 -3.83 -4.22
C ILE A 49 4.72 -4.63 -5.26
N MET A 50 4.04 -5.29 -6.20
CA MET A 50 4.72 -6.08 -7.23
C MET A 50 5.62 -5.22 -8.11
N TYR A 51 5.16 -4.01 -8.44
CA TYR A 51 5.95 -3.06 -9.18
C TYR A 51 7.23 -2.71 -8.44
N TYR A 52 7.17 -2.38 -7.15
CA TYR A 52 8.38 -2.08 -6.38
C TYR A 52 9.32 -3.27 -6.24
N LEU A 53 8.79 -4.47 -6.01
CA LEU A 53 9.62 -5.68 -5.94
C LEU A 53 10.40 -5.96 -7.23
N THR A 54 9.85 -5.58 -8.38
CA THR A 54 10.44 -5.88 -9.70
C THR A 54 11.20 -4.70 -10.31
N HIS A 55 10.85 -3.46 -9.96
CA HIS A 55 11.37 -2.24 -10.56
C HIS A 55 12.04 -1.32 -9.53
N GLY A 56 11.91 -1.56 -8.22
CA GLY A 56 12.39 -0.65 -7.16
C GLY A 56 13.88 -0.36 -7.16
N ARG A 57 14.69 -1.15 -7.90
CA ARG A 57 16.12 -0.90 -8.10
C ARG A 57 16.47 -0.15 -9.39
N LEU A 58 15.48 0.11 -10.24
CA LEU A 58 15.67 0.90 -11.45
C LEU A 58 15.89 2.36 -11.08
N PRO A 59 16.72 3.09 -11.85
CA PRO A 59 16.80 4.54 -11.73
C PRO A 59 15.43 5.21 -11.91
N ALA A 60 15.25 6.38 -11.30
CA ALA A 60 14.05 7.19 -11.50
C ALA A 60 13.82 7.47 -13.00
N GLY A 61 12.57 7.27 -13.47
CA GLY A 61 12.20 7.42 -14.89
C GLY A 61 12.51 6.21 -15.79
N GLU A 62 13.13 5.15 -15.26
CA GLU A 62 13.34 3.89 -16.00
C GLU A 62 12.26 2.83 -15.71
N GLY A 63 11.30 3.13 -14.83
CA GLY A 63 10.11 2.32 -14.59
C GLY A 63 9.01 2.50 -15.65
N PHE A 64 7.75 2.24 -15.26
CA PHE A 64 6.60 2.45 -16.14
C PHE A 64 6.47 3.92 -16.56
N ARG A 65 6.19 4.15 -17.84
CA ARG A 65 6.13 5.49 -18.45
C ARG A 65 4.75 5.89 -18.91
N SER A 66 3.75 5.03 -18.73
CA SER A 66 2.39 5.28 -19.18
C SER A 66 1.33 4.68 -18.26
N ARG A 67 0.13 5.25 -18.27
CA ARG A 67 -1.05 4.66 -17.63
C ARG A 67 -1.36 3.26 -18.17
N GLY A 68 -1.05 3.01 -19.45
CA GLY A 68 -1.30 1.72 -20.09
C GLY A 68 -0.54 0.57 -19.41
N GLU A 69 0.73 0.79 -19.04
CA GLU A 69 1.54 -0.21 -18.33
C GLU A 69 1.01 -0.49 -16.93
N TRP A 70 0.62 0.57 -16.20
CA TRP A 70 -0.03 0.44 -14.90
C TRP A 70 -1.35 -0.33 -14.99
N ILE A 71 -2.21 0.01 -15.96
CA ILE A 71 -3.47 -0.69 -16.19
C ILE A 71 -3.21 -2.17 -16.50
N ALA A 72 -2.21 -2.50 -17.32
CA ALA A 72 -1.89 -3.88 -17.64
C ALA A 72 -1.52 -4.71 -16.39
N LEU A 73 -0.64 -4.18 -15.52
CA LEU A 73 -0.28 -4.84 -14.26
C LEU A 73 -1.48 -4.93 -13.32
N MET A 74 -2.25 -3.85 -13.20
CA MET A 74 -3.47 -3.79 -12.40
C MET A 74 -4.53 -4.81 -12.84
N GLU A 75 -4.70 -5.04 -14.15
CA GLU A 75 -5.63 -6.04 -14.69
C GLU A 75 -5.12 -7.47 -14.53
N GLU A 76 -3.80 -7.67 -14.54
CA GLU A 76 -3.20 -8.97 -14.25
C GLU A 76 -3.46 -9.35 -12.78
N LEU A 77 -3.13 -8.46 -11.85
CA LEU A 77 -3.33 -8.70 -10.42
C LEU A 77 -4.80 -8.75 -10.01
N TRP A 78 -5.69 -8.04 -10.71
CA TRP A 78 -7.13 -8.15 -10.51
C TRP A 78 -7.62 -9.60 -10.58
N LYS A 79 -7.03 -10.44 -11.43
CA LYS A 79 -7.42 -11.86 -11.59
C LYS A 79 -7.06 -12.71 -10.38
N TYR A 80 -6.09 -12.28 -9.58
CA TYR A 80 -5.62 -12.98 -8.39
C TYR A 80 -6.25 -12.36 -7.14
N VAL A 81 -6.02 -11.07 -6.95
CA VAL A 81 -6.57 -10.26 -5.85
C VAL A 81 -8.01 -9.84 -6.19
N THR A 82 -8.86 -10.83 -6.49
CA THR A 82 -10.20 -10.56 -7.04
C THR A 82 -11.12 -9.98 -5.97
N PRO A 83 -11.69 -8.78 -6.17
CA PRO A 83 -12.61 -8.20 -5.20
C PRO A 83 -13.95 -8.95 -5.15
N SER A 84 -14.49 -9.13 -3.94
CA SER A 84 -15.87 -9.55 -3.75
C SER A 84 -16.83 -8.37 -3.93
N LEU A 85 -18.15 -8.57 -3.74
CA LEU A 85 -19.11 -7.46 -3.67
C LEU A 85 -18.77 -6.42 -2.58
N LYS A 86 -17.98 -6.79 -1.57
CA LYS A 86 -17.49 -5.89 -0.52
C LYS A 86 -16.05 -5.39 -0.78
N GLY A 87 -15.54 -5.57 -2.00
CA GLY A 87 -14.14 -5.33 -2.32
C GLY A 87 -13.22 -6.45 -1.82
N VAL A 88 -11.93 -6.13 -1.73
CA VAL A 88 -10.90 -6.96 -1.07
C VAL A 88 -10.99 -6.68 0.42
N ASN A 89 -11.88 -7.42 1.07
CA ASN A 89 -12.45 -6.98 2.34
C ASN A 89 -11.86 -7.75 3.54
N LYS A 90 -10.69 -8.35 3.37
CA LYS A 90 -9.91 -9.02 4.43
C LYS A 90 -8.45 -8.93 4.03
N MET A 91 -7.54 -8.92 5.01
CA MET A 91 -6.11 -8.93 4.73
C MET A 91 -5.70 -10.18 3.93
N SER A 92 -6.29 -11.34 4.22
CA SER A 92 -6.02 -12.60 3.49
C SER A 92 -6.43 -12.58 2.03
N MET A 93 -7.44 -11.77 1.66
CA MET A 93 -7.80 -11.58 0.26
C MET A 93 -6.75 -10.78 -0.53
N LEU A 94 -5.79 -10.14 0.16
CA LEU A 94 -4.62 -9.50 -0.45
C LEU A 94 -3.39 -10.40 -0.39
N TYR A 95 -2.99 -10.87 0.80
CA TYR A 95 -1.67 -11.49 0.96
C TYR A 95 -1.56 -12.89 0.34
N GLU A 96 -2.60 -13.73 0.43
CA GLU A 96 -2.52 -15.09 -0.14
C GLU A 96 -2.47 -15.03 -1.67
N PRO A 97 -3.36 -14.27 -2.36
CA PRO A 97 -3.34 -14.22 -3.80
C PRO A 97 -2.14 -13.44 -4.37
N LEU A 98 -1.63 -12.44 -3.65
CA LEU A 98 -0.43 -11.72 -4.05
C LEU A 98 0.82 -12.62 -3.97
N ALA A 99 0.97 -13.40 -2.90
CA ALA A 99 2.05 -14.40 -2.81
C ALA A 99 1.93 -15.44 -3.92
N ALA A 100 0.72 -15.93 -4.21
CA ALA A 100 0.48 -16.86 -5.32
C ALA A 100 0.80 -16.22 -6.69
N PHE A 101 0.46 -14.95 -6.90
CA PHE A 101 0.82 -14.21 -8.11
C PHE A 101 2.33 -14.07 -8.25
N ALA A 102 3.02 -13.66 -7.19
CA ALA A 102 4.47 -13.50 -7.18
C ALA A 102 5.19 -14.82 -7.54
N GLN A 103 4.66 -15.95 -7.08
CA GLN A 103 5.20 -17.27 -7.42
C GLN A 103 5.11 -17.57 -8.93
N THR A 104 4.11 -17.04 -9.64
CA THR A 104 4.04 -17.16 -11.12
C THR A 104 5.09 -16.32 -11.85
N LYS A 105 5.76 -15.41 -11.14
CA LYS A 105 6.89 -14.59 -11.60
C LYS A 105 8.21 -15.09 -11.03
N ASP A 106 8.25 -16.32 -10.50
CA ASP A 106 9.41 -16.93 -9.84
C ASP A 106 9.92 -16.14 -8.61
N ILE A 107 9.04 -15.35 -7.98
CA ILE A 107 9.34 -14.61 -6.75
C ILE A 107 8.64 -15.31 -5.58
N SER A 108 9.43 -15.83 -4.64
CA SER A 108 8.89 -16.37 -3.38
C SER A 108 8.77 -15.23 -2.37
N LEU A 109 7.57 -15.06 -1.79
CA LEU A 109 7.31 -14.01 -0.80
C LEU A 109 6.89 -14.63 0.54
N GLU A 110 7.47 -14.11 1.61
CA GLU A 110 6.93 -14.16 2.96
C GLU A 110 6.11 -12.89 3.21
N TYR A 111 5.10 -13.00 4.08
CA TYR A 111 4.29 -11.86 4.49
C TYR A 111 4.25 -11.73 6.00
N HIS A 112 4.19 -10.49 6.46
CA HIS A 112 4.15 -10.11 7.87
C HIS A 112 2.91 -9.26 8.11
N LEU A 113 2.24 -9.47 9.24
CA LEU A 113 0.92 -8.89 9.50
C LEU A 113 0.90 -8.13 10.83
N CYS A 114 0.27 -6.97 10.83
CA CYS A 114 -0.13 -6.25 12.04
C CYS A 114 -1.63 -5.94 11.94
N GLU A 115 -2.45 -6.74 12.63
CA GLU A 115 -3.90 -6.54 12.64
C GLU A 115 -4.30 -5.43 13.61
N VAL A 116 -5.23 -4.58 13.21
CA VAL A 116 -5.84 -3.56 14.07
C VAL A 116 -7.34 -3.86 14.16
N PRO A 117 -7.77 -4.72 15.08
CA PRO A 117 -9.17 -5.14 15.15
C PRO A 117 -10.12 -4.00 15.56
N GLU A 118 -11.41 -4.21 15.32
CA GLU A 118 -12.48 -3.30 15.80
C GLU A 118 -12.42 -3.13 17.32
N GLU A 119 -12.15 -4.22 18.06
CA GLU A 119 -12.07 -4.21 19.51
C GLU A 119 -10.83 -3.44 20.01
N VAL A 120 -11.05 -2.21 20.50
CA VAL A 120 -9.97 -1.29 20.93
C VAL A 120 -8.98 -1.93 21.93
N HIS A 121 -9.45 -2.77 22.85
CA HIS A 121 -8.59 -3.42 23.86
C HIS A 121 -7.68 -4.51 23.29
N ARG A 122 -7.91 -4.96 22.04
CA ARG A 122 -7.07 -5.92 21.32
C ARG A 122 -6.15 -5.25 20.29
N ARG A 123 -6.25 -3.92 20.13
CA ARG A 123 -5.43 -3.20 19.16
C ARG A 123 -3.99 -3.12 19.63
N PRO A 124 -3.02 -3.16 18.70
CA PRO A 124 -1.64 -2.80 19.01
C PRO A 124 -1.58 -1.35 19.48
N SER A 125 -0.62 -1.08 20.34
CA SER A 125 -0.21 0.26 20.73
C SER A 125 0.38 1.02 19.54
N LEU A 126 0.47 2.35 19.66
CA LEU A 126 1.13 3.17 18.65
C LEU A 126 2.59 2.74 18.43
N GLY A 127 3.30 2.37 19.50
CA GLY A 127 4.67 1.88 19.44
C GLY A 127 4.78 0.60 18.60
N GLU A 128 3.94 -0.41 18.88
CA GLU A 128 3.93 -1.66 18.11
C GLU A 128 3.62 -1.44 16.61
N VAL A 129 2.71 -0.52 16.29
CA VAL A 129 2.44 -0.15 14.88
C VAL A 129 3.64 0.56 14.26
N VAL A 130 4.27 1.50 14.96
CA VAL A 130 5.46 2.22 14.48
C VAL A 130 6.62 1.26 14.25
N ASP A 131 6.86 0.33 15.17
CA ASP A 131 7.93 -0.66 15.07
C ASP A 131 7.72 -1.58 13.85
N PHE A 132 6.49 -2.08 13.66
CA PHE A 132 6.14 -2.89 12.49
C PHE A 132 6.36 -2.13 11.16
N LEU A 133 5.94 -0.87 11.09
CA LEU A 133 6.12 -0.05 9.90
C LEU A 133 7.59 0.29 9.66
N ALA A 134 8.34 0.60 10.72
CA ALA A 134 9.77 0.88 10.62
C ALA A 134 10.56 -0.35 10.15
N GLU A 135 10.24 -1.54 10.68
CA GLU A 135 10.84 -2.81 10.26
C GLU A 135 10.61 -3.09 8.77
N ALA A 136 9.39 -2.89 8.28
CA ALA A 136 9.07 -3.05 6.87
C ALA A 136 9.89 -2.10 5.97
N LEU A 137 9.97 -0.83 6.35
CA LEU A 137 10.72 0.18 5.58
C LEU A 137 12.23 -0.06 5.64
N ASP A 138 12.76 -0.56 6.75
CA ASP A 138 14.16 -0.97 6.87
C ASP A 138 14.50 -2.19 5.99
N GLN A 139 13.50 -3.03 5.71
CA GLN A 139 13.61 -4.12 4.73
C GLN A 139 13.32 -3.68 3.30
N ASP A 140 13.22 -2.36 3.05
CA ASP A 140 12.91 -1.79 1.74
C ASP A 140 11.57 -2.32 1.18
N ALA A 141 10.57 -2.48 2.04
CA ALA A 141 9.26 -3.03 1.68
C ALA A 141 8.15 -1.98 1.82
N PRO A 142 7.40 -1.66 0.75
CA PRO A 142 6.17 -0.88 0.87
C PRO A 142 5.10 -1.68 1.61
N ILE A 143 4.31 -1.00 2.45
CA ILE A 143 3.34 -1.64 3.33
C ILE A 143 1.94 -1.46 2.76
N ALA A 144 1.20 -2.54 2.51
CA ALA A 144 -0.23 -2.48 2.26
C ALA A 144 -0.98 -2.14 3.55
N PHE A 145 -1.84 -1.14 3.51
CA PHE A 145 -2.65 -0.69 4.63
C PHE A 145 -4.13 -0.80 4.28
N LEU A 146 -4.83 -1.72 4.97
CA LEU A 146 -6.29 -1.82 4.95
C LEU A 146 -6.87 -0.91 6.00
N ASN A 147 -7.72 0.02 5.58
CA ASN A 147 -8.48 0.90 6.45
C ASN A 147 -9.99 0.69 6.30
N TRP A 148 -10.66 0.23 7.35
CA TRP A 148 -12.12 0.14 7.36
C TRP A 148 -12.82 1.44 7.73
N CYS A 149 -12.16 2.24 8.57
CA CYS A 149 -12.67 3.50 9.05
C CYS A 149 -11.53 4.48 9.24
N ASN A 150 -11.56 5.57 8.49
CA ASN A 150 -10.57 6.64 8.56
C ASN A 150 -10.61 7.43 9.88
N GLY A 151 -11.64 7.22 10.72
CA GLY A 151 -11.83 7.98 11.95
C GLY A 151 -11.92 9.47 11.63
N GLU A 152 -11.06 10.27 12.26
CA GLU A 152 -10.97 11.71 12.03
C GLU A 152 -9.94 12.12 10.95
N VAL A 153 -9.25 11.16 10.34
CA VAL A 153 -8.26 11.43 9.28
C VAL A 153 -8.96 11.83 7.98
N LYS A 154 -8.77 13.07 7.54
CA LYS A 154 -9.54 13.66 6.43
C LYS A 154 -9.11 13.24 5.03
N ASN A 155 -7.88 12.79 4.88
CA ASN A 155 -7.25 12.47 3.61
C ASN A 155 -6.99 10.98 3.44
N LEU A 156 -7.87 10.17 4.04
CA LEU A 156 -7.88 8.72 3.94
C LEU A 156 -9.35 8.30 3.78
N ASP A 157 -9.65 7.54 2.73
CA ASP A 157 -11.01 7.05 2.50
C ASP A 157 -11.33 5.83 3.36
N ARG A 158 -12.63 5.61 3.63
CA ARG A 158 -13.12 4.43 4.35
C ARG A 158 -13.20 3.22 3.43
N TRP A 159 -13.07 2.03 4.00
CA TRP A 159 -13.14 0.76 3.26
C TRP A 159 -12.13 0.73 2.10
N HIS A 160 -10.89 1.10 2.42
CA HIS A 160 -9.88 1.44 1.43
C HIS A 160 -8.55 0.74 1.67
N TRP A 161 -7.87 0.43 0.58
CA TRP A 161 -6.50 -0.07 0.57
C TRP A 161 -5.59 0.98 -0.03
N VAL A 162 -4.45 1.22 0.63
CA VAL A 162 -3.39 2.13 0.17
C VAL A 162 -2.02 1.50 0.48
N ASN A 163 -0.94 2.06 -0.07
CA ASN A 163 0.42 1.67 0.32
C ASN A 163 1.08 2.77 1.14
N ILE A 164 1.68 2.44 2.28
CA ILE A 164 2.59 3.33 3.01
C ILE A 164 4.01 3.09 2.48
N ILE A 165 4.71 4.18 2.16
CA ILE A 165 6.09 4.13 1.63
C ILE A 165 7.09 4.92 2.49
N GLN A 166 6.60 5.74 3.43
CA GLN A 166 7.42 6.51 4.35
C GLN A 166 6.71 6.68 5.69
N LEU A 167 7.47 6.69 6.78
CA LEU A 167 7.04 6.94 8.15
C LEU A 167 7.84 8.11 8.75
N ASP A 168 7.12 9.03 9.39
CA ASP A 168 7.65 10.17 10.15
C ASP A 168 7.05 10.10 11.57
N PHE A 169 7.87 9.73 12.55
CA PHE A 169 7.44 9.55 13.94
C PHE A 169 8.23 10.44 14.91
N ASP A 170 7.45 11.23 15.66
CA ASP A 170 7.92 12.05 16.79
C ASP A 170 7.50 11.36 18.09
N GLU A 171 8.46 10.67 18.71
CA GLU A 171 8.29 9.90 19.93
C GLU A 171 7.87 10.77 21.13
N GLU A 172 8.43 11.98 21.25
CA GLU A 172 8.08 12.89 22.35
C GLU A 172 6.63 13.36 22.24
N LYS A 173 6.17 13.65 21.02
CA LYS A 173 4.81 14.13 20.76
C LYS A 173 3.79 13.02 20.52
N GLN A 174 4.23 11.76 20.44
CA GLN A 174 3.41 10.61 20.04
C GLN A 174 2.66 10.87 18.73
N LYS A 175 3.34 11.47 17.75
CA LYS A 175 2.79 11.77 16.42
C LYS A 175 3.44 10.89 15.38
N ALA A 176 2.63 10.13 14.64
CA ALA A 176 3.07 9.27 13.55
C ALA A 176 2.35 9.68 12.27
N TYR A 177 3.12 9.99 11.23
CA TYR A 177 2.59 10.29 9.90
C TYR A 177 3.12 9.30 8.88
N GLY A 178 2.22 8.81 8.02
CA GLY A 178 2.57 7.96 6.88
C GLY A 178 2.44 8.72 5.57
N THR A 179 3.42 8.62 4.68
CA THR A 179 3.22 8.98 3.26
C THR A 179 2.67 7.77 2.54
N ILE A 180 1.50 7.94 1.91
CA ILE A 180 0.79 6.88 1.20
C ILE A 180 0.72 7.14 -0.30
N LEU A 181 0.73 6.06 -1.08
CA LEU A 181 0.30 6.03 -2.48
C LEU A 181 -1.20 5.75 -2.51
N ASP A 182 -1.95 6.68 -3.09
CA ASP A 182 -3.40 6.58 -3.20
C ASP A 182 -3.92 7.35 -4.42
N GLU A 183 -4.71 6.67 -5.25
CA GLU A 183 -5.27 7.19 -6.51
C GLU A 183 -4.24 7.83 -7.45
N GLY A 184 -3.04 7.25 -7.56
CA GLY A 184 -1.98 7.78 -8.41
C GLY A 184 -1.29 9.02 -7.82
N ARG A 185 -1.38 9.26 -6.51
CA ARG A 185 -0.83 10.44 -5.82
C ARG A 185 -0.21 10.08 -4.49
N LEU A 186 0.69 10.95 -4.03
CA LEU A 186 1.20 10.92 -2.65
C LEU A 186 0.26 11.72 -1.72
N LYS A 187 -0.12 11.13 -0.59
CA LYS A 187 -0.89 11.78 0.48
C LYS A 187 -0.18 11.55 1.83
N LYS A 188 -0.27 12.48 2.78
CA LYS A 188 0.32 12.33 4.13
C LYS A 188 -0.76 12.14 5.20
N ILE A 189 -0.90 10.96 5.78
CA ILE A 189 -1.95 10.63 6.75
C ILE A 189 -1.42 10.63 8.19
N ASP A 190 -2.27 10.95 9.17
CA ASP A 190 -1.95 10.90 10.60
C ASP A 190 -2.32 9.52 11.17
N LEU A 191 -1.33 8.64 11.29
CA LEU A 191 -1.51 7.26 11.75
C LEU A 191 -1.86 7.19 13.23
N ALA A 192 -1.32 8.11 14.05
CA ALA A 192 -1.64 8.18 15.47
C ALA A 192 -3.11 8.59 15.69
N LEU A 193 -3.58 9.59 14.93
CA LEU A 193 -4.99 9.99 14.94
C LEU A 193 -5.88 8.86 14.42
N TRP A 194 -5.49 8.18 13.34
CA TRP A 194 -6.23 7.04 12.81
C TRP A 194 -6.40 5.93 13.85
N LEU A 195 -5.30 5.47 14.46
CA LEU A 195 -5.34 4.37 15.44
C LEU A 195 -6.24 4.70 16.64
N LYS A 196 -6.21 5.98 17.07
CA LYS A 196 -7.02 6.50 18.18
C LYS A 196 -8.50 6.63 17.85
N THR A 197 -8.84 7.06 16.62
CA THR A 197 -10.21 7.49 16.28
C THR A 197 -10.94 6.54 15.34
N SER A 198 -10.25 5.58 14.72
CA SER A 198 -10.87 4.57 13.88
C SER A 198 -11.83 3.71 14.71
N THR A 199 -13.05 3.56 14.22
CA THR A 199 -14.06 2.73 14.90
C THR A 199 -14.03 1.27 14.48
N LEU A 200 -13.57 0.96 13.26
CA LEU A 200 -13.57 -0.40 12.70
C LEU A 200 -12.18 -1.01 12.55
N GLY A 201 -11.12 -0.21 12.76
CA GLY A 201 -9.75 -0.66 12.60
C GLY A 201 -9.37 -0.96 11.15
N GLY A 202 -8.56 -1.99 10.96
CA GLY A 202 -7.88 -2.28 9.71
C GLY A 202 -6.70 -3.23 9.91
N GLY A 203 -5.61 -3.00 9.18
CA GLY A 203 -4.35 -3.70 9.43
C GLY A 203 -3.32 -3.43 8.35
N PHE A 204 -2.10 -3.88 8.62
CA PHE A 204 -0.93 -3.65 7.79
C PHE A 204 -0.32 -4.97 7.35
N VAL A 205 0.16 -5.02 6.11
CA VAL A 205 0.87 -6.16 5.53
C VAL A 205 2.10 -5.66 4.77
N TYR A 206 3.24 -6.29 4.99
CA TYR A 206 4.38 -6.13 4.07
C TYR A 206 4.92 -7.50 3.66
N PHE A 207 5.68 -7.51 2.57
CA PHE A 207 6.20 -8.73 1.95
C PHE A 207 7.71 -8.66 1.83
N THR A 208 8.36 -9.79 2.06
CA THR A 208 9.83 -9.93 1.93
C THR A 208 10.13 -11.08 0.99
N PRO A 209 11.06 -10.91 0.01
CA PRO A 209 11.52 -12.02 -0.81
C PRO A 209 12.20 -13.12 0.02
N VAL A 210 11.90 -14.38 -0.31
CA VAL A 210 12.52 -15.57 0.31
C VAL A 210 13.63 -16.10 -0.59
N GLY A 211 14.83 -16.23 -0.02
CA GLY A 211 16.02 -16.65 -0.76
C GLY A 211 16.79 -15.46 -1.34
N SER A 212 18.12 -15.55 -1.29
CA SER A 212 19.03 -14.45 -1.58
C SER A 212 18.78 -13.83 -2.96
N VAL A 213 18.59 -12.51 -2.95
CA VAL A 213 18.84 -11.60 -4.08
C VAL A 213 20.17 -11.92 -4.76
#